data_AF-A0AA42L5I0-F1
#
_entry.id   AF-A0AA42L5I0-F1
#
_cell.length_a   1.000
_cell.length_b   1.000
_cell.length_c   1.000
_cell.angle_alpha   90.00
_cell.angle_beta   90.00
_cell.angle_gamma   90.00
#
_symmetry.space_group_name_H-M   'P 1'
#
loop_
_entity.id
_entity.type
_entity.pdbx_description
1 polymer ?
#
loop_
_entity_poly.entity_id
_entity_poly.type
_entity_poly.pdbx_seq_one_letter_code
_entity_poly.pdbx_strand_id
1 'polypeptide(L)'
;MENIRKPQGCTNLKLRQLTRMVTRHYDGYVAATGLKNTQYALLSYIVRLGPIRPGDLAKRMQMDASTLTRNTQPLVAHGWIEIQPGRDARSRVVVATEAGRAKQAEGQRAWKQAQDALNDKLGLETVATLHDILDAGIQCLDDGIDNASEQSL
;
A
#
# COMPACT_ATOMS: atom_id res chain seq x y z
N MET A 1 16.79 21.96 28.45
CA MET A 1 15.35 21.86 28.13
C MET A 1 15.20 22.07 26.65
N GLU A 2 14.96 20.99 25.91
CA GLU A 2 14.80 21.03 24.46
C GLU A 2 13.47 21.73 24.14
N ASN A 3 13.54 22.81 23.35
CA ASN A 3 12.38 23.65 23.08
C ASN A 3 11.49 22.94 22.06
N ILE A 4 10.48 22.20 22.55
CA ILE A 4 9.56 21.45 21.70
C ILE A 4 8.76 22.43 20.83
N ARG A 5 9.13 22.53 19.55
CA ARG A 5 8.43 23.36 18.57
C ARG A 5 7.03 22.81 18.35
N LYS A 6 6.00 23.59 18.67
CA LYS A 6 4.60 23.22 18.37
C LYS A 6 4.37 23.17 16.85
N PRO A 7 3.75 22.11 16.31
CA PRO A 7 3.43 22.02 14.90
C PRO A 7 2.45 23.12 14.49
N GLN A 8 2.61 23.63 13.28
CA GLN A 8 1.72 24.64 12.68
C GLN A 8 0.93 24.01 11.53
N GLY A 9 -0.40 24.18 11.55
CA GLY A 9 -1.33 23.63 10.56
C GLY A 9 -1.84 22.22 10.87
N CYS A 10 -2.65 21.67 9.96
CA CYS A 10 -3.26 20.35 10.11
C CYS A 10 -2.39 19.24 9.47
N THR A 11 -1.98 18.25 10.28
CA THR A 11 -1.19 17.09 9.82
C THR A 11 -1.86 16.35 8.67
N ASN A 12 -3.17 16.08 8.75
CA ASN A 12 -3.92 15.39 7.69
C ASN A 12 -3.87 16.14 6.34
N LEU A 13 -3.94 17.47 6.35
CA LEU A 13 -3.82 18.26 5.11
C LEU A 13 -2.41 18.18 4.51
N LYS A 14 -1.37 18.25 5.35
CA LYS A 14 0.04 18.10 4.91
C LYS A 14 0.31 16.71 4.34
N LEU A 15 -0.16 15.65 5.01
CA LEU A 15 -0.05 14.27 4.54
C LEU A 15 -0.75 14.11 3.19
N ARG A 16 -2.01 14.54 3.06
CA ARG A 16 -2.75 14.47 1.78
C ARG A 16 -2.07 15.24 0.65
N GLN A 17 -1.44 16.37 0.96
CA GLN A 17 -0.65 17.11 -0.03
C GLN A 17 0.57 16.30 -0.49
N LEU A 18 1.37 15.81 0.47
CA LEU A 18 2.56 15.01 0.17
C LEU A 18 2.20 13.73 -0.59
N THR A 19 1.19 12.97 -0.12
CA THR A 19 0.70 11.77 -0.79
C THR A 19 0.30 12.07 -2.23
N ARG A 20 -0.47 13.12 -2.52
CA ARG A 20 -0.81 13.48 -3.91
C ARG A 20 0.41 13.79 -4.77
N MET A 21 1.41 14.46 -4.21
CA MET A 21 2.66 14.77 -4.94
C MET A 21 3.47 13.51 -5.23
N VAL A 22 3.64 12.64 -4.23
CA VAL A 22 4.33 11.37 -4.35
C VAL A 22 3.59 10.45 -5.32
N THR A 23 2.28 10.26 -5.18
CA THR A 23 1.47 9.44 -6.09
C THR A 23 1.61 9.89 -7.54
N ARG A 24 1.52 11.20 -7.83
CA ARG A 24 1.72 11.70 -9.20
C ARG A 24 3.12 11.43 -9.73
N HIS A 25 4.14 11.52 -8.88
CA HIS A 25 5.51 11.17 -9.28
C HIS A 25 5.60 9.70 -9.69
N TYR A 26 5.07 8.77 -8.91
CA TYR A 26 5.08 7.33 -9.27
C TYR A 26 4.17 7.01 -10.46
N ASP A 27 2.99 7.64 -10.56
CA ASP A 27 2.05 7.41 -11.67
C ASP A 27 2.73 7.70 -13.02
N GLY A 28 3.59 8.73 -13.09
CA GLY A 28 4.35 9.08 -14.30
C GLY A 28 5.27 7.96 -14.81
N TYR A 29 5.77 7.08 -13.93
CA TYR A 29 6.58 5.93 -14.32
C TYR A 29 5.73 4.69 -14.56
N VAL A 30 4.80 4.40 -13.64
CA VAL A 30 4.01 3.15 -13.67
C VAL A 30 3.00 3.15 -14.82
N ALA A 31 2.51 4.31 -15.26
CA ALA A 31 1.55 4.41 -16.36
C ALA A 31 2.04 3.77 -17.67
N ALA A 32 3.35 3.74 -17.92
CA ALA A 32 3.92 3.09 -19.11
C ALA A 32 3.67 1.57 -19.13
N THR A 33 3.41 0.96 -17.98
CA THR A 33 3.06 -0.45 -17.85
C THR A 33 1.56 -0.72 -17.99
N GLY A 34 0.74 0.32 -18.17
CA GLY A 34 -0.73 0.18 -18.16
C GLY A 34 -1.32 -0.16 -16.78
N LEU A 35 -0.50 -0.18 -15.72
CA LEU A 35 -0.95 -0.28 -14.33
C LEU A 35 -1.22 1.11 -13.75
N LYS A 36 -2.18 1.18 -12.82
CA LYS A 36 -2.25 2.26 -11.83
C LYS A 36 -1.35 1.92 -10.64
N ASN A 37 -0.83 2.93 -9.95
CA ASN A 37 -0.05 2.72 -8.72
C ASN A 37 -0.75 1.82 -7.69
N THR A 38 -2.06 2.02 -7.48
CA THR A 38 -2.84 1.21 -6.54
C THR A 38 -2.93 -0.25 -6.97
N GLN A 39 -3.02 -0.52 -8.27
CA GLN A 39 -3.04 -1.87 -8.81
C GLN A 39 -1.68 -2.56 -8.66
N TYR A 40 -0.60 -1.85 -8.98
CA TYR A 40 0.76 -2.36 -8.77
C TYR A 40 1.04 -2.67 -7.30
N ALA A 41 0.67 -1.75 -6.39
CA ALA A 41 0.87 -1.95 -4.95
C ALA A 41 0.11 -3.18 -4.45
N LEU A 42 -1.19 -3.29 -4.79
CA LEU A 42 -2.01 -4.45 -4.43
C LEU A 42 -1.45 -5.75 -4.98
N LEU A 43 -1.08 -5.78 -6.27
CA LEU A 43 -0.51 -6.95 -6.92
C LEU A 43 0.83 -7.35 -6.28
N SER A 44 1.67 -6.39 -5.90
CA SER A 44 2.93 -6.64 -5.19
C SER A 44 2.71 -7.25 -3.80
N TYR A 45 1.70 -6.81 -3.06
CA TYR A 45 1.32 -7.44 -1.79
C TYR A 45 0.85 -8.88 -1.99
N ILE A 46 0.00 -9.12 -3.00
CA ILE A 46 -0.54 -10.47 -3.28
C ILE A 46 0.57 -11.42 -3.74
N VAL A 47 1.49 -10.96 -4.60
CA VAL A 47 2.64 -11.77 -5.05
C VAL A 47 3.58 -12.10 -3.89
N ARG A 48 3.83 -11.13 -2.99
CA ARG A 48 4.75 -11.31 -1.86
C ARG A 48 4.16 -12.16 -0.72
N LEU A 49 2.88 -12.00 -0.43
CA LEU A 49 2.22 -12.62 0.74
C LEU A 49 1.37 -13.85 0.41
N GLY A 50 1.10 -14.11 -0.88
CA GLY A 50 0.10 -15.09 -1.31
C GLY A 50 0.47 -16.54 -0.98
N PRO A 51 -0.52 -17.46 -0.99
CA PRO A 51 -1.97 -17.24 -0.92
C PRO A 51 -2.41 -16.53 0.37
N ILE A 52 -3.24 -15.49 0.28
CA ILE A 52 -3.64 -14.65 1.43
C ILE A 52 -5.16 -14.45 1.52
N ARG A 53 -5.73 -14.45 2.73
CA ARG A 53 -7.15 -14.13 2.93
C ARG A 53 -7.43 -12.65 2.67
N PRO A 54 -8.56 -12.26 2.05
CA PRO A 54 -8.89 -10.86 1.82
C PRO A 54 -8.85 -9.99 3.09
N GLY A 55 -9.37 -10.49 4.22
CA GLY A 55 -9.33 -9.76 5.48
C GLY A 55 -7.91 -9.49 5.97
N ASP A 56 -7.01 -10.46 5.86
CA ASP A 56 -5.62 -10.31 6.26
C ASP A 56 -4.88 -9.35 5.31
N LEU A 57 -5.16 -9.42 4.01
CA LEU A 57 -4.63 -8.49 3.02
C LEU A 57 -5.08 -7.05 3.30
N ALA A 58 -6.36 -6.85 3.65
CA ALA A 58 -6.90 -5.54 4.01
C ALA A 58 -6.16 -4.94 5.21
N LYS A 59 -5.98 -5.74 6.28
CA LYS A 59 -5.20 -5.37 7.46
C LYS A 59 -3.75 -5.01 7.10
N ARG A 60 -3.06 -5.84 6.32
CA ARG A 60 -1.66 -5.59 5.92
C ARG A 60 -1.48 -4.34 5.05
N MET A 61 -2.52 -3.92 4.35
CA MET A 61 -2.51 -2.70 3.56
C MET A 61 -3.16 -1.51 4.27
N GLN A 62 -3.54 -1.66 5.54
CA GLN A 62 -4.20 -0.62 6.35
C GLN A 62 -5.41 0.00 5.62
N MET A 63 -6.25 -0.87 5.03
CA MET A 63 -7.45 -0.47 4.30
C MET A 63 -8.68 -1.26 4.76
N ASP A 64 -9.85 -0.66 4.60
CA ASP A 64 -11.12 -1.34 4.86
C ASP A 64 -11.43 -2.40 3.78
N ALA A 65 -12.24 -3.39 4.14
CA ALA A 65 -12.59 -4.50 3.27
C ALA A 65 -13.34 -4.07 2.00
N SER A 66 -14.14 -3.01 2.05
CA SER A 66 -14.89 -2.50 0.88
C SER A 66 -13.94 -1.88 -0.14
N THR A 67 -12.91 -1.18 0.33
CA THR A 67 -11.85 -0.60 -0.49
C THR A 67 -10.98 -1.68 -1.10
N LEU A 68 -10.60 -2.71 -0.34
CA LEU A 68 -9.88 -3.84 -0.91
C LEU A 68 -10.68 -4.52 -2.02
N THR A 69 -11.96 -4.81 -1.78
CA THR A 69 -12.83 -5.49 -2.75
C THR A 69 -12.95 -4.71 -4.06
N ARG A 70 -13.14 -3.39 -3.98
CA ARG A 70 -13.18 -2.52 -5.16
C ARG A 70 -11.84 -2.47 -5.89
N ASN A 71 -10.72 -2.53 -5.16
CA ASN A 71 -9.39 -2.51 -5.75
C ASN A 71 -8.99 -3.86 -6.37
N THR A 72 -9.53 -5.00 -5.89
CA THR A 72 -9.24 -6.33 -6.44
C THR A 72 -10.05 -6.63 -7.71
N GLN A 73 -11.26 -6.09 -7.84
CA GLN A 73 -12.13 -6.31 -9.00
C GLN A 73 -11.43 -6.10 -10.36
N PRO A 74 -10.71 -4.98 -10.62
CA PRO A 74 -9.99 -4.81 -11.87
C PRO A 74 -8.89 -5.85 -12.10
N LEU A 75 -8.17 -6.27 -11.05
CA LEU A 75 -7.09 -7.25 -11.17
C LEU A 75 -7.65 -8.64 -11.52
N VAL A 76 -8.83 -8.99 -10.99
CA VAL A 76 -9.55 -10.23 -11.38
C VAL A 76 -10.02 -10.14 -12.82
N ALA A 77 -10.60 -9.00 -13.23
CA ALA A 77 -11.07 -8.80 -14.60
C ALA A 77 -9.94 -8.87 -15.65
N HIS A 78 -8.74 -8.43 -15.30
CA HIS A 78 -7.54 -8.57 -16.13
C HIS A 78 -6.89 -9.96 -16.06
N GLY A 79 -7.39 -10.86 -15.21
CA GLY A 79 -6.82 -12.20 -15.00
C GLY A 79 -5.46 -12.19 -14.29
N TRP A 80 -5.11 -11.11 -13.59
CA TRP A 80 -3.84 -11.00 -12.84
C TRP A 80 -3.93 -11.65 -11.45
N ILE A 81 -5.12 -11.73 -10.88
CA ILE A 81 -5.37 -12.42 -9.62
C ILE A 81 -6.61 -13.30 -9.75
N GLU A 82 -6.70 -14.29 -8.88
CA GLU A 82 -7.82 -15.18 -8.75
C GLU A 82 -8.23 -15.33 -7.28
N ILE A 83 -9.51 -15.60 -7.06
CA ILE A 83 -10.06 -15.91 -5.74
C ILE A 83 -10.33 -17.42 -5.70
N GLN A 84 -9.57 -18.13 -4.88
CA GLN A 84 -9.65 -19.58 -4.74
C GLN A 84 -10.28 -19.97 -3.39
N PRO A 85 -10.85 -21.19 -3.27
CA PRO A 85 -11.16 -21.78 -1.97
C PRO A 85 -9.93 -21.78 -1.06
N GLY A 86 -10.08 -21.34 0.18
CA GLY A 86 -9.03 -21.48 1.18
C GLY A 86 -9.02 -22.87 1.83
N ARG A 87 -8.33 -23.00 2.97
CA ARG A 87 -8.20 -24.27 3.71
C ARG A 87 -9.54 -24.86 4.16
N ASP A 88 -10.53 -24.00 4.42
CA ASP A 88 -11.89 -24.40 4.83
C ASP A 88 -12.91 -24.04 3.75
N ALA A 89 -14.01 -24.80 3.65
CA ALA A 89 -15.04 -24.65 2.60
C ALA A 89 -15.63 -23.23 2.46
N ARG A 90 -15.68 -22.48 3.58
CA ARG A 90 -16.20 -21.10 3.64
C ARG A 90 -15.11 -20.03 3.47
N SER A 91 -13.84 -20.41 3.50
CA SER A 91 -12.72 -19.48 3.37
C SER A 91 -12.38 -19.23 1.90
N ARG A 92 -11.88 -18.04 1.63
CA ARG A 92 -11.36 -17.64 0.30
C ARG A 92 -9.98 -17.05 0.47
N VAL A 93 -9.14 -17.28 -0.53
CA VAL A 93 -7.79 -16.71 -0.62
C VAL A 93 -7.62 -16.03 -1.97
N VAL A 94 -6.88 -14.93 -1.97
CA VAL A 94 -6.46 -14.21 -3.18
C VAL A 94 -5.08 -14.72 -3.55
N VAL A 95 -4.92 -15.08 -4.82
CA VAL A 95 -3.68 -15.62 -5.38
C VAL A 95 -3.34 -14.86 -6.65
N ALA A 96 -2.06 -14.53 -6.84
CA ALA A 96 -1.60 -14.00 -8.12
C ALA A 96 -1.53 -15.13 -9.15
N THR A 97 -2.03 -14.88 -10.36
CA THR A 97 -1.85 -15.80 -11.48
C THR A 97 -0.43 -15.69 -12.04
N GLU A 98 -0.06 -16.55 -12.98
CA GLU A 98 1.18 -16.41 -13.76
C GLU A 98 1.25 -15.05 -14.46
N ALA A 99 0.14 -14.65 -15.11
CA ALA A 99 0.02 -13.35 -15.77
C ALA A 99 0.16 -12.19 -14.76
N GLY A 100 -0.40 -12.33 -13.55
CA GLY A 100 -0.22 -11.37 -12.48
C GLY A 100 1.22 -11.24 -12.00
N ARG A 101 1.93 -12.36 -11.82
CA ARG A 101 3.37 -12.34 -11.48
C ARG A 101 4.19 -11.66 -12.56
N ALA A 102 3.95 -11.97 -13.83
CA ALA A 102 4.61 -11.31 -14.96
C ALA A 102 4.32 -9.79 -14.97
N LYS A 103 3.07 -9.40 -14.76
CA LYS A 103 2.66 -7.99 -14.72
C LYS A 103 3.26 -7.24 -13.53
N GLN A 104 3.38 -7.90 -12.38
CA GLN A 104 4.04 -7.34 -11.20
C GLN A 104 5.52 -7.09 -11.46
N ALA A 105 6.22 -8.03 -12.10
CA ALA A 105 7.63 -7.89 -12.46
C ALA A 105 7.87 -6.75 -13.47
N GLU A 106 6.94 -6.55 -14.40
CA GLU A 106 6.94 -5.37 -15.31
C GLU A 106 6.82 -4.07 -14.51
N GLY A 107 5.80 -3.98 -13.64
CA GLY A 107 5.58 -2.83 -12.77
C GLY A 107 6.75 -2.55 -11.81
N GLN A 108 7.45 -3.58 -11.35
CA GLN A 108 8.54 -3.46 -10.38
C GLN A 108 9.71 -2.65 -10.93
N ARG A 109 10.03 -2.79 -12.22
CA ARG A 109 11.09 -2.01 -12.86
C ARG A 109 10.72 -0.52 -12.91
N ALA A 110 9.49 -0.20 -13.32
CA ALA A 110 9.00 1.17 -13.34
C ALA A 110 8.93 1.78 -11.92
N TRP A 111 8.50 0.98 -10.94
CA TRP A 111 8.45 1.40 -9.54
C TRP A 111 9.84 1.68 -8.98
N LYS A 112 10.83 0.85 -9.30
CA LYS A 112 12.22 1.08 -8.89
C LYS A 112 12.77 2.38 -9.47
N GLN A 113 12.52 2.65 -10.75
CA GLN A 113 12.92 3.91 -11.38
C GLN A 113 12.26 5.12 -10.69
N ALA A 114 10.97 5.01 -10.35
CA ALA A 114 10.27 6.05 -9.61
C ALA A 114 10.89 6.30 -8.23
N GLN A 115 11.23 5.23 -7.50
CA GLN A 115 11.88 5.30 -6.19
C GLN A 115 13.28 5.92 -6.28
N ASP A 116 14.10 5.47 -7.22
CA ASP A 116 15.46 5.98 -7.41
C ASP A 116 15.40 7.49 -7.75
N ALA A 117 14.49 7.90 -8.64
CA ALA A 117 14.27 9.32 -8.95
C ALA A 117 13.68 10.14 -7.79
N LEU A 118 12.95 9.52 -6.86
CA LEU A 118 12.49 10.20 -5.64
C LEU A 118 13.66 10.40 -4.67
N ASN A 119 14.49 9.36 -4.53
CA ASN A 119 15.70 9.40 -3.71
C ASN A 119 16.65 10.50 -4.19
N ASP A 120 16.84 10.64 -5.50
CA ASP A 120 17.68 11.71 -6.08
C ASP A 120 17.12 13.11 -5.79
N LYS A 121 15.79 13.27 -5.80
CA LYS A 121 15.13 14.56 -5.55
C LYS A 121 15.14 14.98 -4.09
N LEU A 122 14.96 14.03 -3.18
CA LEU A 122 14.81 14.31 -1.75
C LEU A 122 16.13 14.11 -0.98
N GLY A 123 17.05 13.31 -1.51
CA GLY A 123 18.23 12.83 -0.81
C GLY A 123 17.93 11.62 0.07
N LEU A 124 18.84 10.65 0.08
CA LEU A 124 18.66 9.38 0.80
C LEU A 124 18.43 9.56 2.31
N GLU A 125 19.13 10.51 2.95
CA GLU A 125 18.98 10.80 4.38
C GLU A 125 17.58 11.34 4.71
N THR A 126 17.04 12.23 3.87
CA THR A 126 15.68 12.76 4.04
C THR A 126 14.64 11.67 3.85
N VAL A 127 14.83 10.79 2.86
CA VAL A 127 13.93 9.66 2.63
C VAL A 127 13.96 8.68 3.81
N ALA A 128 15.15 8.37 4.34
CA ALA A 128 15.29 7.51 5.51
C ALA A 128 14.57 8.11 6.73
N THR A 129 14.83 9.39 7.03
CA THR A 129 14.16 10.11 8.12
C THR A 129 12.63 10.13 7.93
N LEU A 130 12.15 10.31 6.69
CA LEU A 130 10.73 10.27 6.39
C LEU A 130 10.14 8.89 6.66
N HIS A 131 10.82 7.81 6.28
CA HIS A 131 10.38 6.45 6.58
C HIS A 131 10.30 6.21 8.09
N ASP A 132 11.31 6.61 8.86
CA ASP A 132 11.30 6.46 10.32
C ASP A 132 10.11 7.17 10.98
N ILE A 133 9.80 8.39 10.53
CA ILE A 133 8.65 9.16 11.03
C ILE A 133 7.33 8.50 10.63
N LEU A 134 7.22 8.00 9.40
CA LEU A 134 6.02 7.31 8.91
C LEU A 134 5.80 6.00 9.65
N ASP A 135 6.84 5.18 9.83
CA ASP A 135 6.76 3.89 10.51
C ASP A 135 6.37 4.07 11.98
N ALA A 136 6.99 5.04 12.68
CA ALA A 136 6.60 5.40 14.04
C ALA A 136 5.13 5.88 14.11
N GLY A 137 4.72 6.72 13.16
CA GLY A 137 3.35 7.22 13.08
C GLY A 137 2.32 6.11 12.79
N ILE A 138 2.65 5.18 11.90
CA ILE A 138 1.80 4.00 11.60
C ILE A 138 1.67 3.14 12.84
N GLN A 139 2.76 2.80 13.52
CA GLN A 139 2.73 1.98 14.74
C GLN A 139 1.85 2.62 15.82
N CYS A 140 2.04 3.92 16.12
CA CYS A 140 1.24 4.62 17.12
C CYS A 140 -0.26 4.68 16.79
N LEU A 141 -0.63 4.70 15.51
CA LEU A 141 -2.03 4.76 15.07
C LEU A 141 -2.67 3.37 14.96
N ASP A 142 -1.90 2.34 14.63
CA ASP A 142 -2.37 0.95 14.55
C ASP A 142 -2.73 0.42 15.95
N ASP A 143 -1.87 0.68 16.94
CA ASP A 143 -2.09 0.32 18.36
C ASP A 143 -3.36 0.98 18.95
N GLY A 144 -3.81 2.09 18.36
CA GLY A 144 -5.02 2.80 18.76
C GLY A 144 -6.33 2.23 18.19
N ILE A 145 -6.27 1.45 17.11
CA ILE A 145 -7.45 0.89 16.45
C ILE A 145 -7.86 -0.44 17.11
N ASP A 146 -6.92 -1.27 17.52
CA ASP A 146 -7.23 -2.54 18.20
C ASP A 146 -7.87 -2.30 19.59
N ASN A 147 -7.40 -1.29 20.34
CA ASN A 147 -7.92 -0.95 21.68
C ASN A 147 -9.33 -0.29 21.67
N ALA A 148 -9.77 0.28 20.55
CA ALA A 148 -11.11 0.89 20.45
C ALA A 148 -12.22 -0.16 20.26
N SER A 149 -11.86 -1.38 19.86
CA SER A 149 -12.80 -2.49 19.63
C SER A 149 -13.24 -3.21 20.92
N GLU A 150 -12.50 -3.04 22.02
CA GLU A 150 -12.74 -3.73 23.29
C GLU A 150 -13.54 -2.91 24.32
N GLN A 151 -13.87 -1.64 24.03
CA GLN A 151 -14.62 -0.76 24.95
C GLN A 151 -16.08 -0.52 24.53
N SER A 152 -16.65 -1.37 23.68
CA SER A 152 -18.07 -1.28 23.27
C SER A 152 -18.84 -2.59 23.46
N LEU A 153 -18.61 -3.27 24.59
CA LEU A 153 -19.46 -4.35 25.11
C LEU A 153 -19.79 -4.10 26.59
#